data_AF-A0A6J8B9C7-F1
#
_entry.id   AF-A0A6J8B9C7-F1
#
_cell.length_a   1.000
_cell.length_b   1.000
_cell.length_c   1.000
_cell.angle_alpha   90.00
_cell.angle_beta   90.00
_cell.angle_gamma   90.00
#
_symmetry.space_group_name_H-M   'P 1'
#
loop_
_entity.id
_entity.type
_entity.pdbx_description
1 polymer ?
#
loop_
_entity_poly.entity_id
_entity_poly.type
_entity_poly.pdbx_seq_one_letter_code
_entity_poly.pdbx_strand_id
1 'polypeptide(L)'
;MATLDDFTLGITTSDTRKRVQTHSDLVSHLRDPYSSIHCIDIDELIGGLVAWVNCSNYKISINGLEVLCLMVDRMGEDFKPHISSVMVAVVDRLGDSKDQVRDQAQQLLLKLMMPGSSPQFVFERLMGAFNHKLWHVREGVLICLQNTLNLYGARCLSLNKIVPSICKLIEDQNSQVRDEAVNTLCEIYRHVGEKVRQDMAKKGIPPQKLTQIYQRFDEVKASGNMLATADFEGSLYPDEMTFSGLQEGVVTRIFAVKIYHLLITSLQNHRACYLSDGTLGTDSNNDIKWHNLSLMEHSTDKDYAIHVYYTHNDIL
;
A
#
# COMPACT_ATOMS: atom_id res chain seq x y z
N MET A 1 28.97 5.74 14.98
CA MET A 1 27.71 6.21 14.37
C MET A 1 26.60 5.71 15.28
N ALA A 2 25.59 6.53 15.57
CA ALA A 2 24.45 6.09 16.39
C ALA A 2 23.71 4.93 15.70
N THR A 3 23.23 3.97 16.49
CA THR A 3 22.44 2.83 16.01
C THR A 3 21.04 2.88 16.63
N LEU A 4 20.15 1.98 16.23
CA LEU A 4 18.81 1.93 16.83
C LEU A 4 18.84 1.51 18.30
N ASP A 5 19.90 0.80 18.73
CA ASP A 5 20.09 0.36 20.12
C ASP A 5 20.16 1.54 21.10
N ASP A 6 20.65 2.71 20.64
CA ASP A 6 20.76 3.93 21.43
C ASP A 6 19.38 4.45 21.88
N PHE A 7 18.30 4.06 21.20
CA PHE A 7 16.93 4.48 21.47
C PHE A 7 16.14 3.49 22.32
N THR A 8 16.61 2.25 22.49
CA THR A 8 15.87 1.17 23.16
C THR A 8 15.42 1.56 24.58
N LEU A 9 16.31 2.15 25.38
CA LEU A 9 15.97 2.61 26.74
C LEU A 9 14.89 3.70 26.74
N GLY A 10 14.90 4.59 25.74
CA GLY A 10 13.91 5.64 25.57
C GLY A 10 12.54 5.11 25.12
N ILE A 11 12.54 3.99 24.38
CA ILE A 11 11.33 3.31 23.92
C ILE A 11 10.70 2.50 25.06
N THR A 12 11.49 1.74 25.82
CA THR A 12 10.97 0.84 26.87
C THR A 12 10.63 1.55 28.18
N THR A 13 11.07 2.81 28.37
CA THR A 13 10.74 3.60 29.56
C THR A 13 9.23 3.82 29.74
N SER A 14 8.77 4.02 30.97
CA SER A 14 7.39 4.44 31.28
C SER A 14 7.20 5.95 31.35
N ASP A 15 8.29 6.73 31.37
CA ASP A 15 8.24 8.20 31.46
C ASP A 15 7.77 8.81 30.13
N THR A 16 6.58 9.40 30.15
CA THR A 16 5.97 10.02 28.96
C THR A 16 6.81 11.15 28.38
N ARG A 17 7.50 11.95 29.20
CA ARG A 17 8.35 13.04 28.69
C ARG A 17 9.56 12.49 27.95
N LYS A 18 10.17 11.44 28.49
CA LYS A 18 11.28 10.75 27.82
C LYS A 18 10.83 10.13 26.50
N ARG A 19 9.67 9.45 26.45
CA ARG A 19 9.12 8.91 25.20
C ARG A 19 8.93 9.97 24.12
N VAL A 20 8.42 11.16 24.48
CA VAL A 20 8.27 12.28 23.52
C VAL A 20 9.63 12.77 23.01
N GLN A 21 10.62 12.90 23.89
CA GLN A 21 11.97 13.28 23.48
C GLN A 21 12.60 12.22 22.56
N THR A 22 12.54 10.95 22.98
CA THR A 22 13.03 9.81 22.19
C THR A 22 12.35 9.72 20.83
N HIS A 23 11.04 10.00 20.73
CA HIS A 23 10.34 10.08 19.45
C HIS A 23 10.97 11.14 18.54
N SER A 24 11.17 12.37 19.03
CA SER A 24 11.77 13.44 18.24
C SER A 24 13.16 13.07 17.72
N ASP A 25 13.99 12.49 18.58
CA ASP A 25 15.37 12.12 18.24
C ASP A 25 15.38 10.94 17.24
N LEU A 26 14.54 9.94 17.45
CA LEU A 26 14.43 8.77 16.59
C LEU A 26 13.83 9.10 15.22
N VAL A 27 12.83 9.97 15.14
CA VAL A 27 12.29 10.46 13.87
C VAL A 27 13.36 11.20 13.08
N SER A 28 14.16 12.05 13.75
CA SER A 28 15.28 12.74 13.10
C SER A 28 16.31 11.74 12.56
N HIS A 29 16.64 10.71 13.35
CA HIS A 29 17.57 9.65 12.95
C HIS A 29 17.06 8.85 11.75
N LEU A 30 15.80 8.40 11.78
CA LEU A 30 15.20 7.58 10.72
C LEU A 30 14.94 8.35 9.42
N ARG A 31 14.79 9.68 9.49
CA ARG A 31 14.63 10.53 8.29
C ARG A 31 15.95 10.78 7.56
N ASP A 32 17.09 10.62 8.24
CA ASP A 32 18.39 10.66 7.59
C ASP A 32 18.67 9.31 6.89
N PRO A 33 18.75 9.27 5.55
CA PRO A 33 18.97 8.02 4.83
C PRO A 33 20.35 7.40 5.10
N TYR A 34 21.31 8.15 5.65
CA TYR A 34 22.66 7.66 5.97
C TYR A 34 22.79 7.13 7.40
N SER A 35 21.78 7.35 8.24
CA SER A 35 21.76 6.84 9.61
C SER A 35 21.62 5.33 9.64
N SER A 36 22.43 4.69 10.49
CA SER A 36 22.42 3.24 10.66
C SER A 36 21.10 2.77 11.25
N ILE A 37 20.51 1.75 10.62
CA ILE A 37 19.34 1.02 11.14
C ILE A 37 19.73 -0.30 11.81
N HIS A 38 21.02 -0.52 12.07
CA HIS A 38 21.48 -1.68 12.83
C HIS A 38 20.85 -1.67 14.22
N CYS A 39 20.38 -2.83 14.65
CA CYS A 39 19.85 -3.08 15.99
C CYS A 39 20.19 -4.52 16.37
N ILE A 40 20.70 -4.71 17.59
CA ILE A 40 21.05 -6.04 18.11
C ILE A 40 19.76 -6.81 18.42
N ASP A 41 18.79 -6.15 19.06
CA ASP A 41 17.50 -6.74 19.43
C ASP A 41 16.34 -5.91 18.85
N ILE A 42 16.10 -6.12 17.55
CA ILE A 42 15.03 -5.43 16.83
C ILE A 42 13.63 -5.83 17.32
N ASP A 43 13.48 -7.04 17.86
CA ASP A 43 12.20 -7.51 18.38
C ASP A 43 11.84 -6.80 19.69
N GLU A 44 12.82 -6.53 20.58
CA GLU A 44 12.61 -5.67 21.75
C GLU A 44 12.20 -4.25 21.35
N LEU A 45 12.90 -3.67 20.37
CA LEU A 45 12.60 -2.33 19.84
C LEU A 45 11.16 -2.26 19.31
N ILE A 46 10.77 -3.21 18.46
CA ILE A 46 9.42 -3.28 17.87
C ILE A 46 8.38 -3.55 18.96
N GLY A 47 8.65 -4.44 19.91
CA GLY A 47 7.78 -4.70 21.05
C GLY A 47 7.51 -3.45 21.89
N GLY A 48 8.55 -2.64 22.12
CA GLY A 48 8.43 -1.36 22.80
C GLY A 48 7.60 -0.32 22.03
N LEU A 49 7.76 -0.26 20.69
CA LEU A 49 6.93 0.59 19.84
C LEU A 49 5.47 0.13 19.77
N VAL A 50 5.21 -1.19 19.75
CA VAL A 50 3.86 -1.73 19.89
C VAL A 50 3.23 -1.31 21.22
N ALA A 51 4.01 -1.25 22.31
CA ALA A 51 3.54 -0.71 23.58
C ALA A 51 3.24 0.80 23.53
N TRP A 52 3.94 1.57 22.68
CA TRP A 52 3.58 2.97 22.40
C TRP A 52 2.27 3.06 21.64
N VAL A 53 2.08 2.27 20.57
CA VAL A 53 0.84 2.22 19.78
C VAL A 53 -0.37 1.91 20.67
N ASN A 54 -0.22 0.98 21.61
CA ASN A 54 -1.27 0.59 22.55
C ASN A 54 -1.45 1.55 23.74
N CYS A 55 -0.67 2.63 23.81
CA CYS A 55 -0.74 3.57 24.92
C CYS A 55 -2.08 4.33 24.92
N SER A 56 -2.67 4.53 26.10
CA SER A 56 -3.90 5.32 26.26
C SER A 56 -3.70 6.80 25.95
N ASN A 57 -2.46 7.30 26.02
CA ASN A 57 -2.12 8.63 25.56
C ASN A 57 -2.04 8.64 24.03
N TYR A 58 -3.05 9.22 23.39
CA TYR A 58 -3.16 9.24 21.93
C TYR A 58 -1.94 9.86 21.22
N LYS A 59 -1.23 10.80 21.85
CA LYS A 59 0.00 11.37 21.27
C LYS A 59 1.13 10.35 21.23
N ILE A 60 1.30 9.56 22.29
CA ILE A 60 2.29 8.48 22.33
C ILE A 60 1.92 7.37 21.34
N SER A 61 0.61 7.09 21.20
CA SER A 61 0.11 6.15 20.20
C SER A 61 0.45 6.59 18.77
N ILE A 62 0.16 7.85 18.42
CA ILE A 62 0.55 8.43 17.12
C ILE A 62 2.07 8.37 16.91
N ASN A 63 2.86 8.73 17.91
CA ASN A 63 4.32 8.66 17.84
C ASN A 63 4.82 7.24 17.54
N GLY A 64 4.22 6.22 18.18
CA GLY A 64 4.55 4.82 17.91
C GLY A 64 4.20 4.41 16.48
N LEU A 65 3.03 4.81 15.98
CA LEU A 65 2.62 4.54 14.60
C LEU A 65 3.52 5.26 13.57
N GLU A 66 3.92 6.52 13.82
CA GLU A 66 4.83 7.27 12.94
C GLU A 66 6.21 6.63 12.86
N VAL A 67 6.79 6.26 14.01
CA VAL A 67 8.09 5.59 14.04
C VAL A 67 8.03 4.26 13.30
N LEU A 68 6.97 3.47 13.48
CA LEU A 68 6.78 2.23 12.73
C LEU A 68 6.66 2.48 11.22
N CYS A 69 5.98 3.54 10.78
CA CYS A 69 5.96 3.92 9.35
C CYS A 69 7.38 4.18 8.83
N LEU A 70 8.18 4.96 9.56
CA LEU A 70 9.55 5.28 9.17
C LEU A 70 10.47 4.05 9.18
N MET A 71 10.30 3.15 10.16
CA MET A 71 11.03 1.89 10.18
C MET A 71 10.70 1.02 8.97
N VAL A 72 9.42 0.89 8.62
CA VAL A 72 9.01 0.14 7.41
C VAL A 72 9.61 0.77 6.16
N ASP A 73 9.61 2.11 6.05
CA ASP A 73 10.22 2.82 4.92
C ASP A 73 11.74 2.57 4.82
N ARG A 74 12.44 2.50 5.95
CA ARG A 74 13.90 2.30 6.00
C ARG A 74 14.31 0.84 5.80
N MET A 75 13.52 -0.11 6.28
CA MET A 75 13.81 -1.54 6.22
C MET A 75 13.25 -2.23 4.96
N GLY A 76 12.16 -1.71 4.39
CA GLY A 76 11.46 -2.37 3.29
C GLY A 76 11.02 -3.79 3.66
N GLU A 77 11.33 -4.76 2.80
CA GLU A 77 10.95 -6.16 3.00
C GLU A 77 11.58 -6.82 4.24
N ASP A 78 12.68 -6.29 4.76
CA ASP A 78 13.30 -6.78 5.99
C ASP A 78 12.38 -6.57 7.22
N PHE A 79 11.37 -5.69 7.11
CA PHE A 79 10.35 -5.52 8.15
C PHE A 79 9.30 -6.66 8.16
N LYS A 80 9.18 -7.42 7.06
CA LYS A 80 8.12 -8.43 6.87
C LYS A 80 7.97 -9.43 8.02
N PRO A 81 9.04 -9.97 8.64
CA PRO A 81 8.92 -10.89 9.78
C PRO A 81 8.14 -10.31 10.96
N HIS A 82 8.22 -8.99 11.15
CA HIS A 82 7.61 -8.29 12.28
C HIS A 82 6.19 -7.78 12.00
N ILE A 83 5.70 -7.88 10.76
CA ILE A 83 4.33 -7.42 10.42
C ILE A 83 3.26 -8.07 11.31
N SER A 84 3.44 -9.35 11.64
CA SER A 84 2.45 -10.07 12.46
C SER A 84 2.41 -9.58 13.92
N SER A 85 3.53 -9.10 14.48
CA SER A 85 3.57 -8.57 15.85
C SER A 85 2.95 -7.18 15.96
N VAL A 86 3.04 -6.36 14.90
CA VAL A 86 2.41 -5.02 14.87
C VAL A 86 0.92 -5.07 14.50
N MET A 87 0.50 -6.09 13.73
CA MET A 87 -0.83 -6.14 13.10
C MET A 87 -1.99 -5.93 14.09
N VAL A 88 -1.98 -6.63 15.22
CA VAL A 88 -3.08 -6.55 16.21
C VAL A 88 -3.22 -5.12 16.74
N ALA A 89 -2.11 -4.49 17.09
CA ALA A 89 -2.11 -3.13 17.63
C ALA A 89 -2.62 -2.11 16.60
N VAL A 90 -2.21 -2.23 15.34
CA VAL A 90 -2.63 -1.32 14.27
C VAL A 90 -4.12 -1.49 13.95
N VAL A 91 -4.63 -2.73 13.92
CA VAL A 91 -6.07 -2.99 13.74
C VAL A 91 -6.89 -2.40 14.88
N ASP A 92 -6.44 -2.52 16.12
CA ASP A 92 -7.11 -1.89 17.27
C ASP A 92 -7.11 -0.36 17.14
N ARG A 93 -6.06 0.24 16.58
CA ARG A 93 -5.98 1.69 16.34
C ARG A 93 -6.92 2.20 15.25
N LEU A 94 -7.38 1.36 14.33
CA LEU A 94 -8.50 1.72 13.45
C LEU A 94 -9.80 1.98 14.23
N GLY A 95 -9.90 1.49 15.48
CA GLY A 95 -11.05 1.69 16.36
C GLY A 95 -10.92 2.88 17.30
N ASP A 96 -9.88 3.70 17.18
CA ASP A 96 -9.61 4.78 18.12
C ASP A 96 -10.62 5.93 18.02
N SER A 97 -10.96 6.52 19.16
CA SER A 97 -11.82 7.70 19.26
C SER A 97 -11.26 8.96 18.58
N LYS A 98 -9.95 9.02 18.34
CA LYS A 98 -9.28 10.15 17.70
C LYS A 98 -9.00 9.85 16.23
N ASP A 99 -9.54 10.69 15.36
CA ASP A 99 -9.37 10.58 13.91
C ASP A 99 -7.89 10.54 13.53
N GLN A 100 -7.06 11.39 14.14
CA GLN A 100 -5.61 11.43 13.92
C GLN A 100 -4.91 10.07 14.18
N VAL A 101 -5.38 9.30 15.16
CA VAL A 101 -4.83 7.96 15.44
C VAL A 101 -5.26 6.97 14.36
N ARG A 102 -6.53 7.03 13.95
CA ARG A 102 -7.06 6.16 12.87
C ARG A 102 -6.37 6.46 11.54
N ASP A 103 -6.16 7.73 11.20
CA ASP A 103 -5.48 8.15 9.98
C ASP A 103 -4.03 7.67 9.95
N GLN A 104 -3.32 7.76 11.08
CA GLN A 104 -1.95 7.25 11.17
C GLN A 104 -1.90 5.73 11.08
N ALA A 105 -2.90 5.02 11.62
CA ALA A 105 -3.02 3.56 11.47
C ALA A 105 -3.28 3.15 10.01
N GLN A 106 -4.11 3.90 9.28
CA GLN A 106 -4.32 3.73 7.83
C GLN A 106 -3.00 3.86 7.06
N GLN A 107 -2.22 4.91 7.36
CA GLN A 107 -0.92 5.13 6.73
C GLN A 107 0.03 3.95 6.99
N LEU A 108 0.10 3.47 8.23
CA LEU A 108 0.96 2.33 8.57
C LEU A 108 0.52 1.06 7.82
N LEU A 109 -0.78 0.77 7.72
CA LEU A 109 -1.26 -0.38 6.93
C LEU A 109 -0.80 -0.31 5.48
N LEU A 110 -0.85 0.86 4.84
CA LEU A 110 -0.35 1.04 3.47
C LEU A 110 1.17 0.85 3.38
N LYS A 111 1.94 1.34 4.36
CA LYS A 111 3.39 1.12 4.42
C LYS A 111 3.76 -0.35 4.59
N LEU A 112 3.03 -1.09 5.43
CA LEU A 112 3.21 -2.53 5.61
C LEU A 112 2.94 -3.30 4.29
N MET A 113 2.05 -2.78 3.43
CA MET A 113 1.84 -3.34 2.09
C MET A 113 3.03 -3.06 1.19
N MET A 114 3.45 -1.79 1.10
CA MET A 114 4.62 -1.37 0.32
C MET A 114 5.29 -0.17 1.03
N PRO A 115 6.60 -0.23 1.34
CA PRO A 115 7.57 -1.23 0.89
C PRO A 115 7.66 -2.49 1.78
N GLY A 116 6.85 -2.62 2.85
CA GLY A 116 7.05 -3.68 3.86
C GLY A 116 6.84 -5.12 3.38
N SER A 117 5.91 -5.36 2.45
CA SER A 117 5.69 -6.69 1.86
C SER A 117 4.84 -6.60 0.58
N SER A 118 3.55 -6.95 0.65
CA SER A 118 2.61 -6.82 -0.47
C SER A 118 1.17 -6.59 0.04
N PRO A 119 0.30 -5.96 -0.77
CA PRO A 119 -1.11 -5.80 -0.45
C PRO A 119 -1.81 -7.11 -0.07
N GLN A 120 -1.60 -8.17 -0.84
CA GLN A 120 -2.19 -9.49 -0.58
C GLN A 120 -1.78 -10.05 0.78
N PHE A 121 -0.49 -9.97 1.15
CA PHE A 121 0.03 -10.50 2.42
C PHE A 121 -0.58 -9.81 3.64
N VAL A 122 -0.77 -8.49 3.55
CA VAL A 122 -1.39 -7.68 4.61
C VAL A 122 -2.89 -7.97 4.69
N PHE A 123 -3.59 -8.02 3.55
CA PHE A 123 -5.04 -8.29 3.55
C PHE A 123 -5.42 -9.67 4.06
N GLU A 124 -4.59 -10.69 3.85
CA GLU A 124 -4.78 -12.02 4.45
C GLU A 124 -4.81 -11.96 5.99
N ARG A 125 -4.08 -11.02 6.60
CA ARG A 125 -4.08 -10.78 8.05
C ARG A 125 -5.20 -9.84 8.49
N LEU A 126 -5.67 -8.95 7.63
CA LEU A 126 -6.79 -8.04 7.90
C LEU A 126 -8.17 -8.70 7.79
N MET A 127 -8.28 -9.93 7.28
CA MET A 127 -9.59 -10.60 7.09
C MET A 127 -10.44 -10.65 8.36
N GLY A 128 -9.83 -10.75 9.54
CA GLY A 128 -10.54 -10.71 10.82
C GLY A 128 -11.18 -9.35 11.13
N ALA A 129 -10.62 -8.25 10.64
CA ALA A 129 -11.08 -6.89 10.93
C ALA A 129 -12.48 -6.59 10.37
N PHE A 130 -12.89 -7.25 9.27
CA PHE A 130 -14.24 -7.14 8.72
C PHE A 130 -15.33 -7.62 9.69
N ASN A 131 -15.01 -8.47 10.67
CA ASN A 131 -15.96 -8.96 11.66
C ASN A 131 -15.66 -8.42 13.07
N HIS A 132 -14.89 -7.34 13.17
CA HIS A 132 -14.47 -6.80 14.45
C HIS A 132 -15.65 -6.21 15.24
N LYS A 133 -15.62 -6.28 16.58
CA LYS A 133 -16.71 -5.77 17.44
C LYS A 133 -16.93 -4.27 17.31
N LEU A 134 -15.85 -3.50 17.14
CA LEU A 134 -15.91 -2.03 16.99
C LEU A 134 -16.22 -1.66 15.55
N TRP A 135 -17.26 -0.86 15.34
CA TRP A 135 -17.71 -0.45 14.02
C TRP A 135 -16.67 0.40 13.27
N HIS A 136 -15.92 1.25 13.98
CA HIS A 136 -14.80 2.01 13.39
C HIS A 136 -13.70 1.12 12.79
N VAL A 137 -13.45 -0.06 13.35
CA VAL A 137 -12.47 -1.00 12.76
C VAL A 137 -13.02 -1.60 11.46
N ARG A 138 -14.32 -1.93 11.44
CA ARG A 138 -15.00 -2.47 10.24
C ARG A 138 -15.06 -1.42 9.12
N GLU A 139 -15.38 -0.17 9.46
CA GLU A 139 -15.30 0.98 8.56
C GLU A 139 -13.85 1.20 8.09
N GLY A 140 -12.89 1.22 9.01
CA GLY A 140 -11.49 1.44 8.72
C GLY A 140 -10.89 0.41 7.76
N VAL A 141 -11.22 -0.87 7.87
CA VAL A 141 -10.71 -1.88 6.91
C VAL A 141 -11.33 -1.70 5.52
N LEU A 142 -12.56 -1.21 5.41
CA LEU A 142 -13.20 -0.88 4.13
C LEU A 142 -12.51 0.31 3.45
N ILE A 143 -12.22 1.37 4.22
CA ILE A 143 -11.45 2.54 3.76
C ILE A 143 -10.04 2.12 3.32
N CYS A 144 -9.38 1.27 4.13
CA CYS A 144 -8.06 0.73 3.80
C CYS A 144 -8.09 0.00 2.45
N LEU A 145 -9.11 -0.82 2.21
CA LEU A 145 -9.28 -1.54 0.94
C LEU A 145 -9.47 -0.59 -0.25
N GLN A 146 -10.29 0.46 -0.11
CA GLN A 146 -10.44 1.47 -1.16
C GLN A 146 -9.10 2.16 -1.46
N ASN A 147 -8.35 2.56 -0.44
CA ASN A 147 -7.02 3.15 -0.60
C ASN A 147 -6.04 2.20 -1.30
N THR A 148 -6.05 0.91 -0.93
CA THR A 148 -5.22 -0.11 -1.57
C THR A 148 -5.57 -0.29 -3.05
N LEU A 149 -6.86 -0.32 -3.40
CA LEU A 149 -7.30 -0.39 -4.79
C LEU A 149 -6.84 0.84 -5.58
N ASN A 150 -7.04 2.03 -5.03
CA ASN A 150 -6.65 3.28 -5.66
C ASN A 150 -5.14 3.40 -5.88
N LEU A 151 -4.33 2.92 -4.94
CA LEU A 151 -2.87 3.02 -5.01
C LEU A 151 -2.22 1.91 -5.85
N TYR A 152 -2.68 0.67 -5.71
CA TYR A 152 -1.99 -0.50 -6.27
C TYR A 152 -2.80 -1.26 -7.33
N GLY A 153 -4.08 -0.90 -7.53
CA GLY A 153 -4.99 -1.53 -8.46
C GLY A 153 -5.57 -2.86 -7.98
N ALA A 154 -6.73 -3.26 -8.53
CA ALA A 154 -7.43 -4.50 -8.13
C ALA A 154 -6.63 -5.79 -8.25
N ARG A 155 -5.65 -5.87 -9.17
CA ARG A 155 -4.86 -7.09 -9.41
C ARG A 155 -3.90 -7.42 -8.27
N CYS A 156 -3.63 -6.49 -7.36
CA CYS A 156 -2.80 -6.77 -6.18
C CYS A 156 -3.51 -7.61 -5.12
N LEU A 157 -4.82 -7.87 -5.28
CA LEU A 157 -5.66 -8.59 -4.32
C LEU A 157 -6.49 -9.71 -4.97
N SER A 158 -6.66 -10.80 -4.24
CA SER A 158 -7.64 -11.85 -4.53
C SER A 158 -9.05 -11.41 -4.09
N LEU A 159 -9.66 -10.50 -4.84
CA LEU A 159 -10.94 -9.86 -4.48
C LEU A 159 -12.09 -10.86 -4.28
N ASN A 160 -12.07 -11.99 -4.97
CA ASN A 160 -13.03 -13.08 -4.79
C ASN A 160 -13.09 -13.61 -3.33
N LYS A 161 -11.99 -13.52 -2.57
CA LYS A 161 -11.92 -13.90 -1.16
C LYS A 161 -12.41 -12.79 -0.22
N ILE A 162 -12.32 -11.53 -0.64
CA ILE A 162 -12.62 -10.35 0.19
C ILE A 162 -14.07 -9.91 0.03
N VAL A 163 -14.60 -9.90 -1.21
CA VAL A 163 -15.97 -9.48 -1.54
C VAL A 163 -17.04 -10.15 -0.66
N PRO A 164 -16.98 -11.45 -0.34
CA PRO A 164 -17.96 -12.06 0.57
C PRO A 164 -18.04 -11.41 1.96
N SER A 165 -16.91 -10.91 2.49
CA SER A 165 -16.88 -10.19 3.76
C SER A 165 -17.53 -8.81 3.63
N ILE A 166 -17.29 -8.11 2.52
CA ILE A 166 -17.91 -6.80 2.23
C ILE A 166 -19.43 -6.95 2.09
N CYS A 167 -19.90 -8.00 1.40
CA CYS A 167 -21.34 -8.25 1.23
C CYS A 167 -22.08 -8.41 2.56
N LYS A 168 -21.43 -8.99 3.59
CA LYS A 168 -22.01 -9.07 4.93
C LYS A 168 -22.14 -7.69 5.59
N LEU A 169 -21.22 -6.78 5.33
CA LEU A 169 -21.21 -5.43 5.91
C LEU A 169 -22.26 -4.49 5.31
N ILE A 170 -22.86 -4.83 4.17
CA ILE A 170 -24.04 -4.11 3.64
C ILE A 170 -25.24 -4.21 4.60
N GLU A 171 -25.24 -5.20 5.49
CA GLU A 171 -26.27 -5.40 6.51
C GLU A 171 -25.78 -5.09 7.92
N ASP A 172 -24.66 -4.37 8.05
CA ASP A 172 -24.10 -3.99 9.35
C ASP A 172 -25.11 -3.19 10.19
N GLN A 173 -25.02 -3.31 11.52
CA GLN A 173 -25.88 -2.57 12.45
C GLN A 173 -25.62 -1.05 12.37
N ASN A 174 -24.37 -0.65 12.12
CA ASN A 174 -23.97 0.75 11.99
C ASN A 174 -24.16 1.24 10.53
N SER A 175 -24.80 2.40 10.35
CA SER A 175 -25.07 2.96 9.02
C SER A 175 -23.81 3.34 8.25
N GLN A 176 -22.81 3.91 8.92
CA GLN A 176 -21.55 4.31 8.26
C GLN A 176 -20.82 3.10 7.68
N VAL A 177 -20.82 1.97 8.39
CA VAL A 177 -20.23 0.72 7.88
C VAL A 177 -21.00 0.20 6.66
N ARG A 178 -22.33 0.31 6.64
CA ARG A 178 -23.14 -0.08 5.47
C ARG A 178 -22.85 0.81 4.26
N ASP A 179 -22.83 2.12 4.47
CA ASP A 179 -22.57 3.10 3.41
C ASP A 179 -21.16 2.89 2.83
N GLU A 180 -20.18 2.67 3.71
CA GLU A 180 -18.80 2.41 3.32
C GLU A 180 -18.64 1.07 2.60
N ALA A 181 -19.40 0.04 2.98
CA ALA A 181 -19.40 -1.24 2.26
C ALA A 181 -19.91 -1.09 0.82
N VAL A 182 -20.95 -0.27 0.61
CA VAL A 182 -21.45 0.05 -0.73
C VAL A 182 -20.41 0.85 -1.52
N ASN A 183 -19.76 1.84 -0.90
CA ASN A 183 -18.69 2.62 -1.53
C ASN A 183 -17.52 1.72 -1.95
N THR A 184 -17.09 0.80 -1.09
CA THR A 184 -16.02 -0.16 -1.42
C THR A 184 -16.42 -1.07 -2.58
N LEU A 185 -17.67 -1.52 -2.66
CA LEU A 185 -18.13 -2.30 -3.82
C LEU A 185 -18.14 -1.47 -5.11
N CYS A 186 -18.50 -0.19 -5.03
CA CYS A 186 -18.42 0.74 -6.15
C CYS A 186 -16.97 0.94 -6.61
N GLU A 187 -16.03 1.03 -5.68
CA GLU A 187 -14.60 1.13 -5.98
C GLU A 187 -14.09 -0.14 -6.67
N ILE A 188 -14.46 -1.31 -6.16
CA ILE A 188 -14.16 -2.59 -6.81
C ILE A 188 -14.75 -2.64 -8.23
N TYR A 189 -16.00 -2.21 -8.41
CA TYR A 189 -16.65 -2.13 -9.73
C TYR A 189 -15.89 -1.19 -10.68
N ARG A 190 -15.44 -0.03 -10.19
CA ARG A 190 -14.64 0.93 -10.98
C ARG A 190 -13.36 0.31 -11.53
N HIS A 191 -12.75 -0.60 -10.78
CA HIS A 191 -11.52 -1.31 -11.18
C HIS A 191 -11.75 -2.54 -12.05
N VAL A 192 -12.82 -3.30 -11.83
CA VAL A 192 -13.03 -4.66 -12.37
C VAL A 192 -14.19 -4.75 -13.37
N GLY A 193 -15.15 -3.83 -13.31
CA GLY A 193 -16.28 -3.76 -14.22
C GLY A 193 -17.37 -4.81 -13.96
N GLU A 194 -18.05 -5.20 -15.04
CA GLU A 194 -19.30 -5.97 -15.00
C GLU A 194 -19.18 -7.35 -14.34
N LYS A 195 -17.97 -7.90 -14.31
CA LYS A 195 -17.67 -9.18 -13.64
C LYS A 195 -18.05 -9.17 -12.16
N VAL A 196 -17.89 -8.04 -11.48
CA VAL A 196 -18.29 -7.87 -10.07
C VAL A 196 -19.80 -8.03 -9.92
N ARG A 197 -20.58 -7.51 -10.87
CA ARG A 197 -22.04 -7.61 -10.86
C ARG A 197 -22.49 -9.08 -10.88
N GLN A 198 -21.88 -9.88 -11.76
CA GLN A 198 -22.18 -11.30 -11.89
C GLN A 198 -21.82 -12.10 -10.63
N ASP A 199 -20.70 -11.77 -10.00
CA ASP A 199 -20.25 -12.44 -8.78
C ASP A 199 -21.15 -12.13 -7.58
N MET A 200 -21.63 -10.88 -7.46
CA MET A 200 -22.53 -10.48 -6.37
C MET A 200 -23.90 -11.14 -6.44
N ALA A 201 -24.44 -11.38 -7.66
CA ALA A 201 -25.73 -12.05 -7.84
C ALA A 201 -25.79 -13.43 -7.14
N LYS A 202 -24.63 -14.07 -6.95
CA LYS A 202 -24.49 -15.41 -6.32
C LYS A 202 -24.25 -15.36 -4.81
N LYS A 203 -24.20 -14.19 -4.18
CA LYS A 203 -23.80 -14.03 -2.76
C LYS A 203 -24.95 -13.93 -1.76
N GLY A 204 -26.20 -14.16 -2.19
CA GLY A 204 -27.36 -14.18 -1.29
C GLY A 204 -27.74 -12.82 -0.71
N ILE A 205 -27.40 -11.73 -1.39
CA ILE A 205 -27.78 -10.36 -1.02
C ILE A 205 -29.30 -10.19 -1.26
N PRO A 206 -30.06 -9.56 -0.34
CA PRO A 206 -31.47 -9.28 -0.55
C PRO A 206 -31.74 -8.54 -1.87
N PRO A 207 -32.73 -8.94 -2.69
CA PRO A 207 -32.93 -8.38 -4.02
C PRO A 207 -33.03 -6.85 -4.06
N GLN A 208 -33.74 -6.26 -3.10
CA GLN A 208 -33.90 -4.80 -3.02
C GLN A 208 -32.57 -4.07 -2.82
N LYS A 209 -31.69 -4.60 -1.95
CA LYS A 209 -30.34 -4.03 -1.73
C LYS A 209 -29.46 -4.23 -2.94
N LEU A 210 -29.55 -5.39 -3.57
CA LEU A 210 -28.81 -5.69 -4.80
C LEU A 210 -29.19 -4.69 -5.92
N THR A 211 -30.48 -4.38 -6.08
CA THR A 211 -30.94 -3.35 -7.01
C THR A 211 -30.34 -1.97 -6.71
N GLN A 212 -30.30 -1.56 -5.44
CA GLN A 212 -29.68 -0.28 -5.05
C GLN A 212 -28.19 -0.24 -5.37
N ILE A 213 -27.45 -1.33 -5.10
CA ILE A 213 -26.02 -1.41 -5.43
C ILE A 213 -25.81 -1.34 -6.95
N TYR A 214 -26.65 -2.04 -7.71
CA TYR A 214 -26.60 -1.99 -9.18
C TYR A 214 -26.86 -0.57 -9.72
N GLN A 215 -27.81 0.17 -9.13
CA GLN A 215 -28.01 1.58 -9.48
C GLN A 215 -26.74 2.40 -9.21
N ARG A 216 -26.07 2.19 -8.08
CA ARG A 216 -24.79 2.86 -7.77
C ARG A 216 -23.69 2.47 -8.77
N PHE A 217 -23.64 1.22 -9.23
CA PHE A 217 -22.71 0.81 -10.29
C PHE A 217 -23.01 1.51 -11.61
N ASP A 218 -24.29 1.65 -11.97
CA ASP A 218 -24.72 2.36 -13.18
C ASP A 218 -24.36 3.85 -13.11
N GLU A 219 -24.48 4.49 -11.93
CA GLU A 219 -23.99 5.86 -11.67
C GLU A 219 -22.47 5.97 -11.88
N VAL A 220 -21.69 5.03 -11.32
CA VAL A 220 -20.23 5.00 -11.49
C VAL A 220 -19.87 4.87 -12.97
N LYS A 221 -20.54 3.97 -13.70
CA LYS A 221 -20.32 3.80 -15.14
C LYS A 221 -20.69 5.04 -15.94
N ALA A 222 -21.84 5.64 -15.66
CA ALA A 222 -22.32 6.85 -16.32
C ALA A 222 -21.43 8.07 -16.05
N SER A 223 -20.76 8.12 -14.89
CA SER A 223 -19.82 9.20 -14.56
C SER A 223 -18.56 9.23 -15.42
N GLY A 224 -18.27 8.17 -16.19
CA GLY A 224 -17.05 8.05 -17.00
C GLY A 224 -15.78 7.80 -16.18
N ASN A 225 -15.89 7.58 -14.87
CA ASN A 225 -14.74 7.36 -13.96
C ASN A 225 -14.26 5.90 -13.89
N MET A 226 -14.73 5.04 -14.79
CA MET A 226 -14.28 3.65 -14.90
C MET A 226 -12.78 3.61 -15.27
N LEU A 227 -12.05 2.65 -14.70
CA LEU A 227 -10.65 2.46 -15.06
C LEU A 227 -10.54 1.55 -16.29
N ALA A 228 -9.52 1.78 -17.12
CA ALA A 228 -9.25 0.92 -18.29
C ALA A 228 -9.06 -0.57 -17.95
N THR A 229 -8.74 -0.88 -16.68
CA THR A 229 -8.67 -2.26 -16.19
C THR A 229 -10.03 -2.97 -16.10
N ALA A 230 -11.14 -2.22 -16.11
CA ALA A 230 -12.49 -2.76 -16.04
C ALA A 230 -12.94 -3.43 -17.34
N ASP A 231 -12.38 -3.04 -18.48
CA ASP A 231 -12.69 -3.57 -19.81
C ASP A 231 -11.75 -4.72 -20.23
N PHE A 232 -10.79 -5.10 -19.37
CA PHE A 232 -9.82 -6.12 -19.69
C PHE A 232 -10.37 -7.53 -19.43
N GLU A 233 -10.65 -8.30 -20.48
CA GLU A 233 -11.18 -9.67 -20.41
C GLU A 233 -10.14 -10.74 -20.00
N GLY A 234 -8.86 -10.37 -19.86
CA GLY A 234 -7.83 -11.33 -19.42
C GLY A 234 -8.09 -11.88 -18.01
N SER A 235 -7.74 -13.15 -17.83
CA SER A 235 -7.97 -13.97 -16.63
C SER A 235 -7.72 -13.23 -15.30
N LEU A 236 -8.60 -13.48 -14.32
CA LEU A 236 -8.48 -13.06 -12.91
C LEU A 236 -7.36 -13.81 -12.16
N TYR A 237 -6.62 -14.68 -12.84
CA TYR A 237 -5.59 -15.54 -12.26
C TYR A 237 -4.23 -15.20 -12.86
N PRO A 238 -3.18 -15.00 -12.04
CA PRO A 238 -1.86 -14.56 -12.51
C PRO A 238 -1.13 -15.54 -13.43
N ASP A 239 -1.58 -16.79 -13.54
CA ASP A 239 -0.75 -17.86 -14.11
C ASP A 239 -0.69 -17.86 -15.65
N GLU A 240 -1.47 -17.03 -16.34
CA GLU A 240 -1.44 -16.91 -17.80
C GLU A 240 -1.59 -15.45 -18.26
N MET A 241 -0.58 -14.60 -18.02
CA MET A 241 -0.44 -13.36 -18.78
C MET A 241 0.43 -13.63 -20.02
N THR A 242 -0.22 -13.93 -21.15
CA THR A 242 0.38 -13.70 -22.46
C THR A 242 0.28 -12.20 -22.79
N PHE A 243 1.42 -11.56 -23.02
CA PHE A 243 1.56 -10.12 -23.24
C PHE A 243 0.99 -9.61 -24.58
N SER A 244 0.24 -10.43 -25.32
CA SER A 244 -0.19 -10.13 -26.69
C SER A 244 -1.44 -9.27 -26.81
N GLY A 245 -1.95 -8.68 -25.73
CA GLY A 245 -3.22 -7.92 -25.76
C GLY A 245 -3.32 -6.70 -24.83
N LEU A 246 -2.22 -6.26 -24.20
CA LEU A 246 -2.25 -5.05 -23.38
C LEU A 246 -2.04 -3.81 -24.27
N GLN A 247 -2.98 -2.86 -24.22
CA GLN A 247 -2.74 -1.53 -24.81
C GLN A 247 -1.50 -0.90 -24.16
N GLU A 248 -0.62 -0.33 -24.99
CA GLU A 248 0.68 0.25 -24.58
C GLU A 248 0.60 1.06 -23.28
N GLY A 249 -0.42 1.90 -23.11
CA GLY A 249 -0.56 2.77 -21.93
C GLY A 249 -0.77 2.06 -20.59
N VAL A 250 -1.30 0.82 -20.57
CA VAL A 250 -1.49 0.02 -19.35
C VAL A 250 -0.17 -0.63 -18.93
N VAL A 251 0.60 -1.11 -19.90
CA VAL A 251 1.96 -1.62 -19.69
C VAL A 251 2.83 -0.49 -19.14
N THR A 252 2.80 0.69 -19.77
CA THR A 252 3.61 1.84 -19.34
C THR A 252 3.32 2.28 -17.89
N ARG A 253 2.06 2.24 -17.42
CA ARG A 253 1.73 2.65 -16.04
C ARG A 253 2.13 1.63 -14.98
N ILE A 254 1.88 0.34 -15.24
CA ILE A 254 2.28 -0.73 -14.31
C ILE A 254 3.81 -0.78 -14.20
N PHE A 255 4.50 -0.68 -15.33
CA PHE A 255 5.96 -0.61 -15.34
C PHE A 255 6.48 0.71 -14.77
N ALA A 256 5.84 1.86 -15.00
CA ALA A 256 6.25 3.13 -14.41
C ALA A 256 6.14 3.12 -12.88
N VAL A 257 5.08 2.56 -12.29
CA VAL A 257 4.98 2.45 -10.82
C VAL A 257 6.06 1.51 -10.29
N LYS A 258 6.32 0.38 -10.96
CA LYS A 258 7.36 -0.57 -10.55
C LYS A 258 8.78 0.00 -10.73
N ILE A 259 9.04 0.73 -11.81
CA ILE A 259 10.32 1.37 -12.13
C ILE A 259 10.55 2.58 -11.22
N TYR A 260 9.56 3.42 -10.98
CA TYR A 260 9.65 4.55 -10.05
C TYR A 260 9.88 4.06 -8.62
N HIS A 261 9.25 2.96 -8.22
CA HIS A 261 9.48 2.35 -6.92
C HIS A 261 10.85 1.66 -6.84
N LEU A 262 11.27 0.89 -7.86
CA LEU A 262 12.62 0.32 -7.95
C LEU A 262 13.70 1.41 -7.96
N LEU A 263 13.46 2.54 -8.63
CA LEU A 263 14.37 3.70 -8.63
C LEU A 263 14.43 4.34 -7.24
N ILE A 264 13.31 4.53 -6.55
CA ILE A 264 13.30 5.08 -5.19
C ILE A 264 13.98 4.12 -4.21
N THR A 265 13.67 2.82 -4.25
CA THR A 265 14.29 1.80 -3.40
C THR A 265 15.78 1.61 -3.72
N SER A 266 16.18 1.70 -4.99
CA SER A 266 17.58 1.64 -5.43
C SER A 266 18.37 2.88 -5.01
N LEU A 267 17.76 4.07 -5.09
CA LEU A 267 18.33 5.33 -4.59
C LEU A 267 18.43 5.35 -3.05
N GLN A 268 17.52 4.69 -2.34
CA GLN A 268 17.52 4.63 -0.88
C GLN A 268 18.43 3.54 -0.30
N ASN A 269 18.64 2.42 -1.02
CA ASN A 269 19.42 1.27 -0.54
C ASN A 269 20.81 1.12 -1.18
N HIS A 270 21.20 2.00 -2.11
CA HIS A 270 22.50 2.04 -2.80
C HIS A 270 23.19 0.67 -3.02
N ARG A 271 22.46 -0.31 -3.56
CA ARG A 271 23.07 -1.24 -4.53
C ARG A 271 23.07 -0.56 -5.89
N ALA A 272 23.94 0.43 -6.03
CA ALA A 272 24.30 0.98 -7.32
C ALA A 272 25.04 -0.10 -8.10
N CYS A 273 24.32 -0.90 -8.89
CA CYS A 273 24.93 -1.50 -10.06
C CYS A 273 25.14 -0.35 -11.04
N TYR A 274 26.35 0.23 -11.00
CA TYR A 274 26.86 1.05 -12.08
C TYR A 274 26.76 0.26 -13.39
N LEU A 275 25.90 0.69 -14.31
CA LEU A 275 26.15 0.48 -15.73
C LEU A 275 26.90 1.72 -16.20
N SER A 276 28.22 1.59 -16.17
CA SER A 276 29.18 2.55 -16.70
C SER A 276 29.01 2.72 -18.21
N ASP A 277 28.59 3.90 -18.62
CA ASP A 277 29.26 4.79 -19.58
C ASP A 277 28.24 5.60 -20.37
N GLY A 278 28.19 6.89 -20.06
CA GLY A 278 27.31 7.86 -20.71
C GLY A 278 27.25 9.12 -19.87
N THR A 279 28.25 9.99 -20.06
CA THR A 279 28.32 11.34 -19.49
C THR A 279 26.99 12.09 -19.64
N LEU A 280 26.41 12.50 -18.50
CA LEU A 280 25.31 13.45 -18.41
C LEU A 280 25.76 14.81 -18.94
N GLY A 281 25.30 15.20 -20.14
CA GLY A 281 25.40 16.57 -20.63
C GLY A 281 24.14 17.35 -20.27
N THR A 282 24.27 18.46 -19.55
CA THR A 282 23.17 19.43 -19.32
C THR A 282 23.09 20.38 -20.50
N ASP A 283 21.89 20.65 -21.01
CA ASP A 283 21.67 21.80 -21.89
C ASP A 283 21.68 23.12 -21.09
N SER A 284 21.77 24.24 -21.80
CA SER A 284 21.95 25.59 -21.22
C SER A 284 20.73 26.14 -20.47
N ASN A 285 19.62 25.39 -20.35
CA ASN A 285 18.41 25.82 -19.67
C ASN A 285 17.97 24.92 -18.50
N ASN A 286 18.72 23.87 -18.17
CA ASN A 286 18.54 23.06 -16.96
C ASN A 286 17.16 22.38 -16.82
N ASP A 287 16.46 22.12 -17.93
CA ASP A 287 15.19 21.40 -17.96
C ASP A 287 15.39 19.91 -18.30
N ILE A 288 15.04 19.01 -17.39
CA ILE A 288 15.02 17.56 -17.64
C ILE A 288 13.78 17.22 -18.48
N LYS A 289 13.96 16.99 -19.78
CA LYS A 289 12.90 16.45 -20.65
C LYS A 289 13.02 14.93 -20.77
N TRP A 290 12.03 14.22 -20.23
CA TRP A 290 11.80 12.81 -20.53
C TRP A 290 11.21 12.70 -21.94
N HIS A 291 11.96 12.19 -22.92
CA HIS A 291 11.41 11.84 -24.23
C HIS A 291 11.58 10.34 -24.47
N ASN A 292 10.45 9.68 -24.75
CA ASN A 292 10.26 8.33 -25.27
C ASN A 292 11.08 7.18 -24.63
N LEU A 293 10.42 6.41 -23.75
CA LEU A 293 10.81 5.04 -23.47
C LEU A 293 10.38 4.14 -24.63
N SER A 294 11.33 3.67 -25.43
CA SER A 294 11.10 2.57 -26.38
C SER A 294 11.64 1.26 -25.82
N LEU A 295 10.75 0.28 -25.62
CA LEU A 295 11.07 -1.10 -25.26
C LEU A 295 11.35 -1.90 -26.53
N MET A 296 12.54 -2.49 -26.66
CA MET A 296 12.80 -3.55 -27.63
C MET A 296 13.00 -4.88 -26.89
N GLU A 297 12.19 -5.88 -27.24
CA GLU A 297 12.38 -7.28 -26.84
C GLU A 297 13.49 -7.90 -27.69
N HIS A 298 14.58 -8.34 -27.05
CA HIS A 298 15.42 -9.37 -27.62
C HIS A 298 15.32 -10.64 -26.78
N SER A 299 14.66 -11.63 -27.37
CA SER A 299 14.65 -13.01 -26.90
C SER A 299 16.05 -13.59 -27.04
N THR A 300 16.73 -13.81 -25.92
CA THR A 300 17.56 -14.98 -25.67
C THR A 300 17.86 -15.11 -24.17
N ASP A 301 17.41 -16.23 -23.61
CA ASP A 301 17.77 -16.87 -22.33
C ASP A 301 17.88 -16.03 -21.02
N LYS A 302 16.86 -16.26 -20.18
CA LYS A 302 16.87 -16.38 -18.71
C LYS A 302 17.27 -15.25 -17.77
N ASP A 303 17.62 -14.05 -18.21
CA ASP A 303 17.67 -12.88 -17.33
C ASP A 303 16.95 -11.68 -17.96
N TYR A 304 15.89 -11.19 -17.30
CA TYR A 304 15.21 -9.96 -17.72
C TYR A 304 16.06 -8.75 -17.34
N ALA A 305 16.98 -8.35 -18.22
CA ALA A 305 17.66 -7.06 -18.14
C ALA A 305 16.82 -5.99 -18.83
N ILE A 306 16.37 -4.98 -18.07
CA ILE A 306 15.72 -3.78 -18.64
C ILE A 306 16.83 -2.81 -19.06
N HIS A 307 17.12 -2.73 -20.36
CA HIS A 307 18.00 -1.72 -20.90
C HIS A 307 17.21 -0.47 -21.30
N VAL A 308 17.55 0.68 -20.72
CA VAL A 308 17.01 1.99 -21.10
C VAL A 308 18.04 2.66 -22.02
N TYR A 309 17.70 2.81 -23.30
CA TYR A 309 18.54 3.52 -24.27
C TYR A 309 17.98 4.93 -24.53
N TYR A 310 18.87 5.91 -24.65
CA TYR A 310 18.57 7.22 -25.21
C TYR A 310 18.88 7.19 -26.71
N THR A 311 17.90 7.49 -27.57
CA THR A 311 18.14 7.73 -28.99
C THR A 311 18.33 9.23 -29.23
N HIS A 312 19.56 9.63 -29.57
CA HIS A 312 19.79 10.90 -30.27
C HIS A 312 19.38 10.67 -31.73
N ASN A 313 18.19 11.12 -32.11
CA ASN A 313 17.90 11.30 -33.54
C ASN A 313 18.41 12.68 -33.93
N ASP A 314 19.52 12.69 -34.67
CA ASP A 314 20.03 13.86 -35.34
C ASP A 314 18.96 14.48 -36.23
N ILE A 315 18.76 15.78 -36.07
CA ILE A 315 18.03 16.63 -37.00
C ILE A 315 18.94 16.88 -38.21
N LEU A 316 18.57 16.34 -39.37
CA LEU A 316 18.71 16.98 -40.67
C LEU A 316 17.44 16.75 -41.49
#